data_AF-A0A381QZV1-F1
#
_entry.id   AF-A0A381QZV1-F1
#
_cell.length_a   1.000
_cell.length_b   1.000
_cell.length_c   1.000
_cell.angle_alpha   90.00
_cell.angle_beta   90.00
_cell.angle_gamma   90.00
#
_symmetry.space_group_name_H-M   'P 1'
#
loop_
_entity.id
_entity.type
_entity.pdbx_description
1 polymer ?
#
loop_
_entity_poly.entity_id
_entity_poly.type
_entity_poly.pdbx_seq_one_letter_code
_entity_poly.pdbx_strand_id
1 'polypeptide(L)'
;MSRKKVDSKEVGLELGLVLGRYFLKTDDLHYGYWPEDLEVDIVNFPKAQKNYSDFIFSHIPKDIHRILDVGSGSGNFSKRLIENKYLV
;
A
#
# COMPACT_ATOMS: atom_id res chain seq x y z
N MET A 1 -21.77 -7.96 -30.62
CA MET A 1 -21.15 -7.58 -29.32
C MET A 1 -19.65 -7.78 -29.43
N SER A 2 -18.85 -6.72 -29.33
CA SER A 2 -17.38 -6.82 -29.33
C SER A 2 -16.92 -7.53 -28.05
N ARG A 3 -16.10 -8.58 -28.15
CA ARG A 3 -15.44 -9.20 -27.00
C ARG A 3 -14.50 -8.15 -26.40
N LYS A 4 -14.84 -7.63 -25.22
CA LYS A 4 -13.89 -6.83 -24.42
C LYS A 4 -12.65 -7.70 -24.21
N LYS A 5 -11.50 -7.24 -24.68
CA LYS A 5 -10.21 -7.87 -24.38
C LYS A 5 -9.97 -7.74 -22.88
N VAL A 6 -9.62 -8.84 -22.24
CA VAL A 6 -9.18 -8.84 -20.84
C VAL A 6 -7.86 -8.08 -20.77
N ASP A 7 -7.76 -7.12 -19.84
CA ASP A 7 -6.50 -6.46 -19.56
C ASP A 7 -5.65 -7.38 -18.67
N SER A 8 -4.60 -7.96 -19.24
CA SER A 8 -3.72 -8.86 -18.52
C SER A 8 -2.95 -8.17 -17.38
N LYS A 9 -2.76 -6.84 -17.44
CA LYS A 9 -2.10 -6.09 -16.37
C LYS A 9 -3.00 -6.00 -15.14
N GLU A 10 -4.27 -5.69 -15.35
CA GLU A 10 -5.27 -5.63 -14.27
C GLU A 10 -5.40 -6.99 -13.57
N VAL A 11 -5.53 -8.06 -14.36
CA VAL A 11 -5.59 -9.43 -13.83
C VAL A 11 -4.31 -9.79 -13.06
N GLY A 12 -3.13 -9.44 -13.59
CA GLY A 12 -1.86 -9.69 -12.91
C GLY A 12 -1.75 -8.95 -11.58
N LEU A 13 -2.24 -7.71 -11.50
CA LEU A 13 -2.24 -6.91 -10.29
C LEU A 13 -3.15 -7.51 -9.22
N GLU A 14 -4.37 -7.91 -9.59
CA GLU A 14 -5.31 -8.57 -8.69
C GLU A 14 -4.77 -9.89 -8.17
N LEU A 15 -4.19 -10.71 -9.04
CA LEU A 15 -3.52 -11.96 -8.62
C LEU A 15 -2.37 -11.68 -7.67
N GLY A 16 -1.52 -10.69 -7.97
CA GLY A 16 -0.43 -10.29 -7.09
C GLY A 16 -0.93 -9.86 -5.70
N LEU A 17 -2.02 -9.10 -5.64
CA LEU A 17 -2.64 -8.66 -4.39
C LEU A 17 -3.19 -9.85 -3.58
N VAL A 18 -3.87 -10.80 -4.24
CA VAL A 18 -4.39 -12.01 -3.58
C VAL A 18 -3.26 -12.87 -3.04
N LEU A 19 -2.19 -13.08 -3.81
CA LEU A 19 -1.03 -13.85 -3.39
C LEU A 19 -0.29 -13.15 -2.24
N GLY A 20 -0.09 -11.84 -2.31
CA GLY A 20 0.52 -11.03 -1.24
C GLY A 20 -0.26 -11.12 0.07
N ARG A 21 -1.58 -10.98 0.03
CA ARG A 21 -2.45 -11.17 1.21
C ARG A 21 -2.33 -12.57 1.80
N TYR A 22 -2.36 -13.60 0.95
CA TYR A 22 -2.40 -14.97 1.44
C TYR A 22 -1.06 -15.42 2.02
N PHE A 23 0.02 -15.22 1.29
CA PHE A 23 1.36 -15.74 1.63
C PHE A 23 2.17 -14.78 2.48
N LEU A 24 2.07 -13.48 2.22
CA LEU A 24 2.91 -12.48 2.88
C LEU A 24 2.17 -11.71 3.98
N LYS A 25 0.86 -11.88 4.11
CA LYS A 25 0.03 -11.16 5.10
C LYS A 25 0.10 -9.64 4.95
N THR A 26 0.17 -9.17 3.71
CA THR A 26 0.15 -7.74 3.38
C THR A 26 -1.04 -7.36 2.51
N ASP A 27 -1.58 -6.17 2.77
CA ASP A 27 -2.60 -5.51 1.96
C ASP A 27 -2.00 -4.48 0.97
N ASP A 28 -0.67 -4.34 0.98
CA ASP A 28 0.08 -3.35 0.23
C ASP A 28 0.88 -3.99 -0.91
N LEU A 29 0.92 -3.31 -2.06
CA LEU A 29 1.71 -3.68 -3.24
C LEU A 29 2.94 -2.77 -3.47
N HIS A 30 3.27 -1.93 -2.50
CA HIS A 30 4.42 -1.03 -2.54
C HIS A 30 5.64 -1.62 -1.79
N TYR A 31 6.80 -0.96 -1.88
CA TYR A 31 8.03 -1.38 -1.21
C TYR A 31 7.97 -1.23 0.32
N GLY A 32 8.81 -1.96 1.04
CA GLY A 32 9.02 -1.78 2.47
C GLY A 32 10.13 -0.78 2.81
N TYR A 33 10.01 -0.10 3.95
CA TYR A 33 11.07 0.67 4.58
C TYR A 33 11.70 -0.17 5.69
N TRP A 34 13.00 -0.42 5.55
CA TRP A 34 13.77 -1.35 6.38
C TRP A 34 14.79 -0.58 7.23
N PRO A 35 14.42 -0.21 8.47
CA PRO A 35 15.37 0.39 9.40
C PRO A 35 16.42 -0.64 9.85
N GLU A 36 17.53 -0.18 10.42
CA GLU A 36 18.65 -1.03 10.83
C GLU A 36 18.27 -2.12 11.85
N ASP A 37 17.24 -1.87 12.67
CA ASP A 37 16.71 -2.78 13.68
C ASP A 37 15.67 -3.78 13.15
N LEU A 38 15.40 -3.77 11.83
CA LEU A 38 14.50 -4.72 11.17
C LEU A 38 15.28 -5.65 10.25
N GLU A 39 15.41 -6.91 10.65
CA GLU A 39 15.99 -7.95 9.82
C GLU A 39 15.25 -8.07 8.48
N VAL A 40 16.02 -8.10 7.39
CA VAL A 40 15.50 -8.26 6.02
C VAL A 40 15.13 -9.73 5.80
N ASP A 41 13.93 -10.08 6.25
CA ASP A 41 13.31 -11.38 6.06
C ASP A 41 11.88 -11.22 5.53
N ILE A 42 11.40 -12.21 4.78
CA ILE A 42 10.05 -12.22 4.21
C ILE A 42 8.96 -12.11 5.28
N VAL A 43 9.18 -12.66 6.48
CA VAL A 43 8.22 -12.54 7.60
C VAL A 43 8.07 -11.10 8.10
N ASN A 44 9.08 -10.27 7.87
CA ASN A 44 9.09 -8.86 8.24
C ASN A 44 8.57 -7.94 7.13
N PHE A 45 8.24 -8.48 5.94
CA PHE A 45 7.80 -7.68 4.80
C PHE A 45 6.57 -6.79 5.09
N PRO A 46 5.49 -7.27 5.74
CA PRO A 46 4.36 -6.41 6.11
C PRO A 46 4.77 -5.30 7.07
N LYS A 47 5.68 -5.59 8.00
CA LYS A 47 6.19 -4.60 8.95
C LYS A 47 7.00 -3.52 8.23
N ALA A 48 7.82 -3.90 7.26
CA ALA A 48 8.56 -2.96 6.42
C ALA A 48 7.61 -2.07 5.61
N GLN A 49 6.54 -2.62 5.01
CA GLN A 49 5.54 -1.82 4.30
C GLN A 49 4.77 -0.87 5.23
N LYS A 50 4.44 -1.32 6.44
CA LYS A 50 3.86 -0.45 7.47
C LYS A 50 4.80 0.70 7.82
N ASN A 51 6.09 0.40 8.05
CA ASN A 51 7.11 1.41 8.35
C ASN A 51 7.25 2.44 7.23
N TYR A 52 7.15 2.00 5.96
CA TYR A 52 7.20 2.91 4.80
C TYR A 52 6.07 3.93 4.85
N SER A 53 4.85 3.45 5.06
CA SER A 53 3.69 4.31 5.21
C SER A 53 3.84 5.23 6.42
N ASP A 54 4.20 4.69 7.59
CA ASP A 54 4.39 5.46 8.83
C ASP A 54 5.41 6.59 8.65
N PHE A 55 6.48 6.34 7.89
CA PHE A 55 7.48 7.34 7.54
C PHE A 55 6.87 8.46 6.70
N ILE A 56 6.00 8.17 5.73
CA ILE A 56 5.29 9.21 4.98
C ILE A 56 4.37 10.00 5.92
N PHE A 57 3.58 9.32 6.76
CA PHE A 57 2.70 9.97 7.73
C PHE A 57 3.44 10.93 8.66
N SER A 58 4.63 10.57 9.12
CA SER A 58 5.43 11.42 10.02
C SER A 58 5.96 12.70 9.36
N HIS A 59 5.96 12.76 8.02
CA HIS A 59 6.39 13.93 7.25
C HIS A 59 5.22 14.78 6.74
N ILE A 60 3.96 14.43 7.03
CA ILE A 60 2.81 15.26 6.70
C ILE A 60 2.79 16.49 7.63
N PRO A 61 2.82 17.73 7.10
CA PRO A 61 2.72 18.93 7.93
C PRO A 61 1.40 18.99 8.71
N LYS A 62 1.43 19.56 9.91
CA LYS A 62 0.30 19.56 10.87
C LYS A 62 -0.95 20.29 10.37
N ASP A 63 -0.78 21.24 9.47
CA ASP A 63 -1.85 22.08 8.89
C ASP A 63 -2.49 21.47 7.63
N ILE A 64 -2.02 20.29 7.20
CA ILE A 64 -2.63 19.57 6.08
C ILE A 64 -3.83 18.77 6.56
N HIS A 65 -4.96 18.96 5.87
CA HIS A 65 -6.22 18.25 6.14
C HIS A 65 -6.79 17.56 4.90
N ARG A 66 -6.25 17.84 3.71
CA ARG A 66 -6.71 17.29 2.43
C ARG A 66 -5.51 16.73 1.67
N ILE A 67 -5.58 15.47 1.23
CA ILE A 67 -4.47 14.76 0.59
C ILE A 67 -4.99 14.04 -0.65
N LEU A 68 -4.35 14.23 -1.79
CA LEU A 68 -4.61 13.43 -2.99
C LEU A 68 -3.64 12.24 -3.04
N ASP A 69 -4.17 11.02 -2.92
CA ASP A 69 -3.41 9.78 -3.07
C ASP A 69 -3.34 9.35 -4.55
N VAL A 70 -2.29 9.79 -5.26
CA VAL A 70 -2.11 9.51 -6.69
C VAL A 70 -1.60 8.09 -6.89
N GLY A 71 -2.44 7.25 -7.49
CA GLY A 71 -2.09 5.84 -7.72
C GLY A 71 -2.23 5.00 -6.44
N SER A 72 -3.36 5.16 -5.73
CA SER A 72 -3.64 4.56 -4.43
C SER A 72 -3.65 3.03 -4.38
N GLY A 73 -3.48 2.34 -5.50
CA GLY A 73 -3.31 0.89 -5.58
C GLY A 73 -4.47 0.13 -4.94
N SER A 74 -4.19 -0.69 -3.93
CA SER A 74 -5.19 -1.43 -3.17
C SER A 74 -6.08 -0.55 -2.28
N GLY A 75 -5.78 0.76 -2.18
CA GLY A 75 -6.50 1.72 -1.36
C GLY A 75 -6.14 1.70 0.13
N ASN A 76 -5.20 0.84 0.56
CA ASN A 76 -4.86 0.69 1.97
C ASN A 76 -4.20 1.95 2.56
N PHE A 77 -3.36 2.65 1.80
CA PHE A 77 -2.77 3.92 2.22
C PHE A 77 -3.84 5.02 2.36
N SER A 78 -4.71 5.19 1.35
CA SER A 78 -5.89 6.06 1.41
C SER A 78 -6.79 5.76 2.62
N LYS A 79 -7.06 4.48 2.91
CA LYS A 79 -7.85 4.07 4.08
C LYS A 79 -7.20 4.55 5.38
N ARG A 80 -5.89 4.35 5.53
CA ARG A 80 -5.14 4.82 6.70
C ARG A 80 -5.15 6.35 6.82
N LEU A 81 -5.09 7.08 5.72
CA LEU A 81 -5.23 8.54 5.72
C LEU A 81 -6.61 8.96 6.29
N ILE A 82 -7.69 8.31 5.85
CA ILE A 82 -9.05 8.56 6.37
C ILE A 82 -9.15 8.22 7.86
N GLU A 83 -8.56 7.10 8.30
CA GLU A 83 -8.50 6.72 9.73
C GLU A 83 -7.79 7.79 10.58
N ASN A 84 -6.77 8.44 10.01
CA ASN A 84 -6.04 9.57 10.60
C ASN A 84 -6.72 10.94 10.36
N LYS A 85 -7.99 10.96 9.95
CA LYS A 85 -8.85 12.15 9.79
C LYS A 85 -8.46 13.10 8.66
N TYR A 86 -7.67 12.64 7.69
CA TYR A 86 -7.48 13.38 6.44
C TYR A 86 -8.70 13.20 5.54
N LEU A 87 -9.03 14.26 4.79
CA LEU A 87 -9.89 14.15 3.62
C LEU A 87 -9.03 13.68 2.44
N VAL A 88 -9.39 12.54 1.87
CA VAL A 88 -8.71 11.94 0.71
C VAL A 88 -9.57 12.06 -0.52
#